data_AF-A0A944QAA9-F1
#
_entry.id   AF-A0A944QAA9-F1
#
_cell.length_a   1.000
_cell.length_b   1.000
_cell.length_c   1.000
_cell.angle_alpha   90.00
_cell.angle_beta   90.00
_cell.angle_gamma   90.00
#
_symmetry.space_group_name_H-M   'P 1'
#
loop_
_entity.id
_entity.type
_entity.pdbx_description
1 polymer ?
#
loop_
_entity_poly.entity_id
_entity_poly.type
_entity_poly.pdbx_seq_one_letter_code
_entity_poly.pdbx_strand_id
1 'polypeptide(L)'
;MAAAIDRRLTSFWADRENPLVVQLRKAYPEELAAARALVKLHLGSQRQWRIKAQAVRDKHLAETMRRRRASGSALEIMFLRLGLIIALIAPPVYVVATSRDDILKLVLTGAVCMAAAYLGGHFITIRSRIPVTPNIYGPWLRELREDVVNATLVAILQNKGAAIEPATAAAGRRGWDSIASAARAVEALQG
;
A
#
# COMPACT_ATOMS: atom_id res chain seq x y z
N MET A 1 4.65 9.19 -1.69
CA MET A 1 4.43 7.85 -2.29
C MET A 1 3.01 7.34 -2.08
N ALA A 2 2.48 7.24 -0.86
CA ALA A 2 1.08 6.86 -0.64
C ALA A 2 0.08 7.78 -1.39
N ALA A 3 0.27 9.10 -1.31
CA ALA A 3 -0.54 10.06 -2.08
C ALA A 3 -0.39 9.89 -3.61
N ALA A 4 0.77 9.45 -4.10
CA ALA A 4 0.97 9.17 -5.52
C ALA A 4 0.27 7.89 -5.96
N ILE A 5 0.26 6.86 -5.11
CA ILE A 5 -0.52 5.63 -5.32
C ILE A 5 -2.01 5.96 -5.36
N ASP A 6 -2.51 6.70 -4.36
CA ASP A 6 -3.93 7.06 -4.25
C ASP A 6 -4.40 7.90 -5.45
N ARG A 7 -3.60 8.91 -5.84
CA ARG A 7 -3.86 9.72 -7.02
C ARG A 7 -3.82 8.90 -8.31
N ARG A 8 -2.92 7.91 -8.40
CA ARG A 8 -2.89 6.97 -9.54
C ARG A 8 -4.16 6.13 -9.55
N LEU A 9 -4.51 5.46 -8.45
CA LEU A 9 -5.70 4.60 -8.37
C LEU A 9 -7.02 5.32 -8.68
N THR A 10 -7.10 6.62 -8.35
CA THR A 10 -8.27 7.45 -8.65
C THR A 10 -8.26 8.04 -10.07
N SER A 11 -7.17 7.85 -10.82
CA SER A 11 -7.06 8.35 -12.18
C SER A 11 -7.70 7.40 -13.19
N PHE A 12 -8.55 7.92 -14.08
CA PHE A 12 -9.23 7.17 -15.15
C PHE A 12 -8.29 6.36 -16.07
N TRP A 13 -7.00 6.73 -16.11
CA TRP A 13 -6.00 6.13 -16.98
C TRP A 13 -5.18 5.02 -16.32
N ALA A 14 -5.36 4.77 -15.02
CA ALA A 14 -4.50 3.88 -14.24
C ALA A 14 -4.65 2.40 -14.59
N ASP A 15 -5.85 2.00 -15.01
CA ASP A 15 -6.21 0.61 -15.34
C ASP A 15 -5.94 0.25 -16.80
N ARG A 16 -5.65 1.24 -17.66
CA ARG A 16 -5.44 1.02 -19.10
C ARG A 16 -4.09 1.53 -19.57
N GLU A 17 -3.33 0.62 -20.16
CA GLU A 17 -2.07 0.95 -20.80
C GLU A 17 -2.33 1.84 -22.02
N ASN A 18 -1.58 2.93 -22.15
CA ASN A 18 -1.77 3.86 -23.26
C ASN A 18 -1.17 3.27 -24.55
N PRO A 19 -1.92 3.13 -25.65
CA PRO A 19 -1.42 2.59 -26.91
C PRO A 19 -0.17 3.30 -27.44
N LEU A 20 -0.08 4.63 -27.27
CA LEU A 20 1.09 5.41 -27.69
C LEU A 20 2.35 5.02 -26.92
N VAL A 21 2.23 4.75 -25.62
CA VAL A 21 3.36 4.34 -24.77
C VAL A 21 3.77 2.89 -25.07
N VAL A 22 2.81 2.03 -25.42
CA VAL A 22 3.10 0.67 -25.89
C VAL A 22 3.89 0.73 -27.21
N GLN A 23 3.44 1.53 -28.17
CA GLN A 23 4.11 1.71 -29.45
C GLN A 23 5.51 2.31 -29.27
N LEU A 24 5.65 3.36 -28.44
CA LEU A 24 6.94 3.99 -28.14
C LEU A 24 7.96 2.99 -27.58
N ARG A 25 7.54 2.14 -26.63
CA ARG A 25 8.40 1.10 -26.04
C ARG A 25 8.82 0.02 -27.03
N LYS A 26 7.95 -0.30 -28.00
CA LYS A 26 8.28 -1.25 -29.08
C LYS A 26 9.22 -0.65 -30.12
N ALA A 27 9.05 0.63 -30.42
CA ALA A 27 9.87 1.35 -31.39
C ALA A 27 11.31 1.58 -30.91
N TYR A 28 11.51 1.74 -29.59
CA TYR A 28 12.80 2.09 -28.98
C TYR A 28 13.21 1.14 -27.85
N PRO A 29 13.49 -0.15 -28.16
CA PRO A 29 13.80 -1.15 -27.14
C PRO A 29 15.14 -0.89 -26.44
N GLU A 30 16.13 -0.34 -27.14
CA GLU A 30 17.46 -0.02 -26.59
C GLU A 30 17.38 1.14 -25.60
N GLU A 31 16.69 2.23 -25.95
CA GLU A 31 16.45 3.36 -25.06
C GLU A 31 15.59 2.97 -23.87
N LEU A 32 14.63 2.04 -24.04
CA LEU A 32 13.86 1.50 -22.93
C LEU A 32 14.77 0.72 -21.97
N ALA A 33 15.72 -0.08 -22.48
CA ALA A 33 16.70 -0.76 -21.65
C ALA A 33 17.60 0.24 -20.91
N ALA A 34 18.06 1.29 -21.59
CA ALA A 34 18.83 2.37 -20.98
C ALA A 34 18.03 3.12 -19.90
N ALA A 35 16.77 3.45 -20.15
CA ALA A 35 15.87 4.07 -19.18
C ALA A 35 15.69 3.20 -17.94
N ARG A 36 15.49 1.89 -18.11
CA ARG A 36 15.40 0.92 -17.01
C ARG A 36 16.70 0.83 -16.22
N ALA A 37 17.84 0.85 -16.90
CA ALA A 37 19.15 0.84 -16.28
C ALA A 37 19.38 2.09 -15.44
N LEU A 38 19.08 3.29 -15.97
CA LEU A 38 19.18 4.56 -15.24
C LEU A 38 18.25 4.60 -14.02
N VAL A 39 17.00 4.18 -14.18
CA VAL A 39 16.05 4.10 -13.05
C VAL A 39 16.55 3.12 -11.99
N LYS A 40 17.11 1.97 -12.38
CA LYS A 40 17.70 1.02 -11.44
C LYS A 40 18.94 1.58 -10.76
N LEU A 41 19.80 2.29 -11.48
CA LEU A 41 21.03 2.88 -10.96
C LEU A 41 20.73 3.95 -9.90
N HIS A 42 19.82 4.88 -10.20
CA HIS A 42 19.54 6.01 -9.31
C HIS A 42 18.50 5.70 -8.23
N LEU A 43 17.47 4.92 -8.56
CA LEU A 43 16.35 4.68 -7.64
C LEU A 43 16.42 3.29 -6.99
N GLY A 44 17.24 2.38 -7.50
CA GLY A 44 17.47 1.06 -6.92
C GLY A 44 16.46 -0.02 -7.36
N SER A 45 16.30 -1.05 -6.53
CA SER A 45 15.39 -2.17 -6.75
C SER A 45 13.99 -1.92 -6.18
N GLN A 46 12.99 -2.66 -6.67
CA GLN A 46 11.63 -2.59 -6.14
C GLN A 46 11.56 -2.96 -4.64
N ARG A 47 12.44 -3.86 -4.18
CA ARG A 47 12.57 -4.20 -2.76
C ARG A 47 13.05 -2.99 -1.95
N GLN A 48 14.06 -2.28 -2.44
CA GLN A 48 14.55 -1.06 -1.79
C GLN A 48 13.47 0.03 -1.74
N TRP A 49 12.68 0.19 -2.81
CA TRP A 49 11.53 1.11 -2.81
C TRP A 49 10.51 0.73 -1.74
N ARG A 50 10.16 -0.55 -1.63
CA ARG A 50 9.22 -1.03 -0.62
C ARG A 50 9.71 -0.77 0.79
N ILE A 51 10.99 -1.07 1.08
CA ILE A 51 11.61 -0.83 2.39
C ILE A 51 11.59 0.66 2.71
N LYS A 52 12.00 1.53 1.78
CA LYS A 52 11.98 2.99 1.97
C LYS A 52 10.56 3.51 2.19
N ALA A 53 9.60 3.03 1.42
CA ALA A 53 8.19 3.41 1.55
C ALA A 53 7.61 2.99 2.90
N GLN A 54 7.93 1.78 3.36
CA GLN A 54 7.58 1.29 4.69
C GLN A 54 8.23 2.13 5.79
N ALA A 55 9.53 2.42 5.70
CA ALA A 55 10.23 3.24 6.68
C ALA A 55 9.64 4.66 6.81
N VAL A 56 9.30 5.31 5.69
CA VAL A 56 8.64 6.63 5.69
C VAL A 56 7.25 6.54 6.31
N ARG A 57 6.47 5.51 5.97
CA ARG A 57 5.16 5.26 6.60
C ARG A 57 5.32 5.09 8.11
N ASP A 58 6.24 4.23 8.53
CA ASP A 58 6.45 3.91 9.94
C ASP A 58 6.92 5.15 10.71
N LYS A 59 7.73 6.03 10.10
CA LYS A 59 8.11 7.34 10.68
C LYS A 59 6.91 8.28 10.84
N HIS A 60 6.05 8.40 9.82
CA HIS A 60 4.82 9.19 9.93
C HIS A 60 3.87 8.64 11.00
N LEU A 61 3.73 7.32 11.06
CA LEU A 61 2.92 6.66 12.08
C LEU A 61 3.57 6.72 13.46
N ALA A 62 4.90 6.82 13.57
CA ALA A 62 5.61 6.84 14.85
C ALA A 62 5.14 8.02 15.71
N GLU A 63 4.87 9.18 15.12
CA GLU A 63 4.38 10.33 15.87
C GLU A 63 2.92 10.18 16.33
N THR A 64 2.07 9.60 15.48
CA THR A 64 0.69 9.24 15.85
C THR A 64 0.69 8.16 16.94
N MET A 65 1.56 7.16 16.83
CA MET A 65 1.76 6.09 17.80
C MET A 65 2.34 6.63 19.11
N ARG A 66 3.27 7.60 19.06
CA ARG A 66 3.85 8.27 20.24
C ARG A 66 2.78 9.02 21.03
N ARG A 67 1.97 9.85 20.35
CA ARG A 67 0.83 10.55 20.96
C ARG A 67 -0.18 9.57 21.59
N ARG A 68 -0.41 8.42 20.96
CA ARG A 68 -1.30 7.38 21.49
C ARG A 68 -0.72 6.61 22.68
N ARG A 69 0.57 6.30 22.68
CA ARG A 69 1.25 5.73 23.86
C ARG A 69 1.18 6.68 25.04
N ALA A 70 1.37 7.98 24.81
CA ALA A 70 1.23 9.00 25.84
C ALA A 70 -0.21 9.11 26.39
N SER A 71 -1.23 8.77 25.59
CA SER A 71 -2.65 8.79 26.02
C SER A 71 -3.12 7.53 26.77
N GLY A 72 -2.27 6.52 26.99
CA GLY A 72 -2.66 5.26 27.66
C GLY A 72 -3.57 4.32 26.84
N SER A 73 -4.23 4.82 25.78
CA SER A 73 -5.13 4.05 24.91
C SER A 73 -4.48 2.81 24.27
N ALA A 74 -3.16 2.82 24.07
CA ALA A 74 -2.43 1.67 23.53
C ALA A 74 -2.45 0.45 24.47
N LEU A 75 -2.39 0.66 25.80
CA LEU A 75 -2.48 -0.41 26.79
C LEU A 75 -3.92 -0.92 26.91
N GLU A 76 -4.91 -0.03 26.93
CA GLU A 76 -6.35 -0.40 26.95
C GLU A 76 -6.70 -1.31 25.76
N ILE A 77 -6.28 -0.94 24.54
CA ILE A 77 -6.51 -1.74 23.34
C ILE A 77 -5.76 -3.07 23.40
N MET A 78 -4.55 -3.10 23.97
CA MET A 78 -3.79 -4.35 24.15
C MET A 78 -4.52 -5.31 25.10
N PHE A 79 -5.03 -4.82 26.23
CA PHE A 79 -5.82 -5.62 27.17
C PHE A 79 -7.14 -6.11 26.56
N LEU A 80 -7.84 -5.26 25.81
CA LEU A 80 -9.06 -5.67 25.10
C LEU A 80 -8.78 -6.78 24.07
N ARG A 81 -7.67 -6.70 23.33
CA ARG A 81 -7.26 -7.75 22.39
C ARG A 81 -6.92 -9.05 23.11
N LEU A 82 -6.16 -8.96 24.20
CA LEU A 82 -5.78 -10.13 24.98
C LEU A 82 -7.01 -10.80 25.61
N GLY A 83 -7.93 -10.00 26.17
CA GLY A 83 -9.20 -10.47 26.70
C GLY A 83 -10.06 -11.17 25.64
N LEU A 84 -10.14 -10.61 24.42
CA LEU A 84 -10.84 -11.26 23.32
C LEU A 84 -10.20 -12.60 22.92
N ILE A 85 -8.86 -12.66 22.84
CA ILE A 85 -8.14 -13.92 22.55
C ILE A 85 -8.47 -14.98 23.61
N ILE A 86 -8.42 -14.62 24.89
CA ILE A 86 -8.76 -15.53 25.98
C ILE A 86 -10.22 -15.98 25.88
N ALA A 87 -11.15 -15.06 25.62
CA ALA A 87 -12.57 -15.37 25.48
C ALA A 87 -12.87 -16.29 24.28
N LEU A 88 -12.04 -16.26 23.23
CA LEU A 88 -12.17 -17.14 22.06
C LEU A 88 -11.55 -18.53 22.26
N ILE A 89 -10.54 -18.65 23.12
CA ILE A 89 -9.80 -19.90 23.33
C ILE A 89 -10.31 -20.68 24.55
N ALA A 90 -10.64 -19.99 25.64
CA ALA A 90 -11.01 -20.65 26.90
C ALA A 90 -12.28 -21.51 26.79
N PRO A 91 -13.38 -21.09 26.13
CA PRO A 91 -14.57 -21.92 26.02
C PRO A 91 -14.36 -23.20 25.18
N PRO A 92 -13.75 -23.16 23.98
CA PRO A 92 -13.43 -24.38 23.24
C PRO A 92 -12.52 -25.33 24.02
N VAL A 93 -11.48 -24.82 24.69
CA VAL A 93 -10.57 -25.64 25.50
C VAL A 93 -11.31 -26.31 26.67
N TYR A 94 -12.18 -25.58 27.35
CA TYR A 94 -12.99 -26.11 28.44
C TYR A 94 -13.95 -27.22 27.97
N VAL A 95 -14.64 -27.01 26.84
CA VAL A 95 -15.58 -27.98 26.28
C VAL A 95 -14.85 -29.24 25.82
N VAL A 96 -13.68 -29.11 25.17
CA VAL A 96 -12.85 -30.25 24.78
C VAL A 96 -12.35 -31.03 26.00
N ALA A 97 -12.01 -30.36 27.10
CA ALA A 97 -11.53 -31.00 28.32
C ALA A 97 -12.62 -31.71 29.13
N THR A 98 -13.88 -31.26 29.05
CA THR A 98 -14.97 -31.72 29.93
C THR A 98 -16.08 -32.49 29.22
N SER A 99 -16.25 -32.33 27.91
CA SER A 99 -17.37 -32.90 27.15
C SER A 99 -17.00 -33.11 25.68
N ARG A 100 -15.89 -33.82 25.43
CA ARG A 100 -15.33 -34.01 24.09
C ARG A 100 -16.29 -34.65 23.09
N ASP A 101 -17.14 -35.56 23.55
CA ASP A 101 -18.06 -36.32 22.69
C ASP A 101 -19.41 -35.61 22.47
N ASP A 102 -19.63 -34.48 23.16
CA ASP A 102 -20.83 -33.66 23.03
C ASP A 102 -20.69 -32.68 21.86
N ILE A 103 -20.93 -33.21 20.66
CA ILE A 103 -20.82 -32.48 19.39
C ILE A 103 -21.69 -31.23 19.38
N LEU A 104 -22.87 -31.26 20.03
CA LEU A 104 -23.78 -30.12 20.08
C LEU A 104 -23.17 -28.95 20.86
N LYS A 105 -22.54 -29.22 22.02
CA LYS A 105 -21.82 -28.18 22.77
C LYS A 105 -20.64 -27.61 22.00
N LEU A 106 -19.91 -28.43 21.26
CA LEU A 106 -18.80 -27.96 20.42
C LEU A 106 -19.29 -27.02 19.31
N VAL A 107 -20.38 -27.37 18.63
CA VAL A 107 -20.97 -26.54 17.56
C VAL A 107 -21.49 -25.21 18.12
N LEU A 108 -22.22 -25.24 19.23
CA LEU A 108 -22.73 -24.02 19.88
C LEU A 108 -21.57 -23.11 20.34
N THR A 109 -20.52 -23.70 20.92
CA THR A 109 -19.33 -22.96 21.32
C THR A 109 -18.63 -22.33 20.13
N GLY A 110 -18.49 -23.06 19.02
CA GLY A 110 -17.94 -22.53 17.77
C GLY A 110 -18.74 -21.33 17.22
N ALA A 111 -20.07 -21.42 17.25
CA ALA A 111 -20.94 -20.32 16.82
C ALA A 111 -20.79 -19.07 17.70
N VAL A 112 -20.73 -19.25 19.03
CA VAL A 112 -20.50 -18.16 19.98
C VAL A 112 -19.13 -17.53 19.80
N CYS A 113 -18.07 -18.32 19.63
CA CYS A 113 -16.72 -17.82 19.36
C CYS A 113 -16.69 -17.03 18.03
N MET A 114 -17.36 -17.51 16.99
CA MET A 114 -17.42 -16.81 15.71
C MET A 114 -18.14 -15.46 15.83
N ALA A 115 -19.27 -15.41 16.55
CA ALA A 115 -19.99 -14.17 16.82
C ALA A 115 -19.16 -13.19 17.67
N ALA A 116 -18.50 -13.68 18.72
CA ALA A 116 -17.60 -12.89 19.56
C ALA A 116 -16.39 -12.36 18.79
N ALA A 117 -15.81 -13.15 17.89
CA ALA A 117 -14.70 -12.73 17.03
C ALA A 117 -15.14 -11.60 16.08
N TYR A 118 -16.32 -11.74 15.47
CA TYR A 118 -16.86 -10.74 14.56
C TYR A 118 -17.20 -9.43 15.28
N LEU A 119 -18.02 -9.49 16.32
CA LEU A 119 -18.51 -8.32 17.05
C LEU A 119 -17.41 -7.68 17.91
N GLY A 120 -16.67 -8.49 18.67
CA GLY A 120 -15.56 -8.03 19.50
C GLY A 120 -14.40 -7.49 18.66
N GLY A 121 -14.07 -8.16 17.56
CA GLY A 121 -13.05 -7.69 16.63
C GLY A 121 -13.43 -6.35 15.98
N HIS A 122 -14.68 -6.20 15.55
CA HIS A 122 -15.19 -4.95 14.98
C HIS A 122 -15.21 -3.82 16.01
N PHE A 123 -15.70 -4.08 17.22
CA PHE A 123 -15.72 -3.12 18.33
C PHE A 123 -14.32 -2.63 18.68
N ILE A 124 -13.36 -3.54 18.86
CA ILE A 124 -11.96 -3.18 19.13
C ILE A 124 -11.38 -2.38 17.96
N THR A 125 -11.71 -2.73 16.72
CA THR A 125 -11.23 -2.00 15.53
C THR A 125 -11.74 -0.56 15.50
N ILE A 126 -13.04 -0.34 15.73
CA ILE A 126 -13.63 1.02 15.81
C ILE A 126 -13.04 1.79 17.00
N ARG A 127 -13.04 1.19 18.19
CA ARG A 127 -12.55 1.81 19.43
C ARG A 127 -11.08 2.17 19.33
N SER A 128 -10.29 1.32 18.69
CA SER A 128 -8.87 1.54 18.51
C SER A 128 -8.57 2.69 17.54
N ARG A 129 -9.54 3.11 16.71
CA ARG A 129 -9.40 4.15 15.67
C ARG A 129 -8.06 4.03 14.94
N ILE A 130 -7.56 2.81 14.74
CA ILE A 130 -6.23 2.61 14.16
C ILE A 130 -6.35 3.16 12.73
N PRO A 131 -5.49 4.11 12.32
CA PRO A 131 -5.41 4.44 10.91
C PRO A 131 -4.90 3.17 10.23
N VAL A 132 -5.82 2.35 9.71
CA VAL A 132 -5.52 1.19 8.89
C VAL A 132 -5.00 1.78 7.58
N THR A 133 -3.74 2.21 7.60
CA THR A 133 -3.08 2.62 6.38
C THR A 133 -2.95 1.35 5.54
N PRO A 134 -3.56 1.29 4.34
CA PRO A 134 -3.50 0.09 3.52
C PRO A 134 -2.04 -0.29 3.31
N ASN A 135 -1.75 -1.60 3.33
CA ASN A 135 -0.40 -2.07 3.04
C ASN A 135 0.02 -1.56 1.67
N ILE A 136 1.27 -1.12 1.55
CA ILE A 136 1.81 -0.70 0.25
C ILE A 136 2.00 -1.97 -0.59
N TYR A 137 1.06 -2.23 -1.49
CA TYR A 137 1.07 -3.42 -2.32
C TYR A 137 2.21 -3.37 -3.33
N GLY A 138 2.89 -4.51 -3.53
CA GLY A 138 4.00 -4.66 -4.46
C GLY A 138 3.66 -4.26 -5.90
N PRO A 139 2.50 -4.65 -6.47
CA PRO A 139 2.07 -4.25 -7.81
C PRO A 139 2.02 -2.73 -8.02
N TRP A 140 1.47 -1.97 -7.07
CA TRP A 140 1.40 -0.51 -7.19
C TRP A 140 2.78 0.16 -7.26
N LEU A 141 3.76 -0.37 -6.52
CA LEU A 141 5.15 0.10 -6.62
C LEU A 141 5.78 -0.22 -7.98
N ARG A 142 5.37 -1.32 -8.62
CA ARG A 142 5.84 -1.66 -9.97
C ARG A 142 5.27 -0.68 -10.99
N GLU A 143 3.98 -0.38 -10.91
CA GLU A 143 3.32 0.58 -11.78
C GLU A 143 3.93 1.97 -11.69
N LEU A 144 4.13 2.49 -10.46
CA LEU A 144 4.81 3.77 -10.27
C LEU A 144 6.23 3.77 -10.84
N ARG A 145 6.94 2.63 -10.75
CA ARG A 145 8.28 2.52 -11.33
C ARG A 145 8.23 2.55 -12.85
N GLU A 146 7.27 1.85 -13.47
CA GLU A 146 7.08 1.90 -14.93
C GLU A 146 6.72 3.32 -15.39
N ASP A 147 5.94 4.07 -14.60
CA ASP A 147 5.64 5.48 -14.88
C ASP A 147 6.93 6.35 -14.90
N VAL A 148 7.88 6.11 -13.99
CA VAL A 148 9.20 6.77 -14.02
C VAL A 148 10.04 6.31 -15.22
N VAL A 149 10.04 5.02 -15.54
CA VAL A 149 10.77 4.47 -16.69
C VAL A 149 10.25 5.08 -18.00
N ASN A 150 8.94 5.18 -18.17
CA ASN A 150 8.32 5.77 -19.36
C ASN A 150 8.68 7.25 -19.51
N ALA A 151 8.65 8.02 -18.42
CA ALA A 151 9.09 9.41 -18.44
C ALA A 151 10.59 9.53 -18.76
N THR A 152 11.41 8.63 -18.23
CA THR A 152 12.86 8.56 -18.50
C THR A 152 13.13 8.22 -19.97
N LEU A 153 12.38 7.29 -20.55
CA LEU A 153 12.45 6.96 -21.98
C LEU A 153 12.17 8.19 -22.84
N VAL A 154 11.09 8.92 -22.55
CA VAL A 154 10.76 10.17 -23.25
C VAL A 154 11.91 11.18 -23.13
N ALA A 155 12.47 11.34 -21.93
CA ALA A 155 13.59 12.27 -21.71
C ALA A 155 14.86 11.88 -22.50
N ILE A 156 15.21 10.58 -22.55
CA ILE A 156 16.34 10.08 -23.36
C ILE A 156 16.10 10.40 -24.83
N LEU A 157 14.92 10.08 -25.36
CA LEU A 157 14.58 10.29 -26.76
C LEU A 157 14.60 11.78 -27.13
N GLN A 158 14.07 12.65 -26.27
CA GLN A 158 14.14 14.11 -26.45
C GLN A 158 15.59 14.61 -26.45
N ASN A 159 16.42 14.11 -25.54
CA ASN A 159 17.84 14.49 -25.47
C ASN A 159 18.63 14.02 -26.72
N LYS A 160 18.25 12.88 -27.30
CA LYS A 160 18.80 12.38 -28.56
C LYS A 160 18.27 13.11 -29.80
N GLY A 161 17.35 14.07 -29.65
CA GLY A 161 16.73 14.78 -30.77
C GLY A 161 15.72 13.94 -31.57
N ALA A 162 15.20 12.85 -31.00
CA ALA A 162 14.18 12.06 -31.66
C ALA A 162 12.87 12.86 -31.78
N ALA A 163 12.27 12.84 -32.97
CA ALA A 163 10.98 13.48 -33.23
C ALA A 163 9.85 12.66 -32.60
N ILE A 164 9.52 12.97 -31.34
CA ILE A 164 8.37 12.39 -30.64
C ILE A 164 7.20 13.35 -30.75
N GLU A 165 6.06 12.85 -31.22
CA GLU A 165 4.83 13.63 -31.24
C GLU A 165 4.46 14.12 -29.82
N PRO A 166 4.01 15.38 -29.65
CA PRO A 166 3.69 15.94 -28.33
C PRO A 166 2.71 15.08 -27.51
N ALA A 167 1.73 14.46 -28.18
CA ALA A 167 0.77 13.57 -27.54
C ALA A 167 1.43 12.30 -26.95
N THR A 168 2.40 11.74 -27.65
CA THR A 168 3.17 10.56 -27.22
C THR A 168 4.10 10.91 -26.06
N ALA A 169 4.76 12.06 -26.12
CA ALA A 169 5.59 12.56 -25.02
C ALA A 169 4.75 12.85 -23.75
N ALA A 170 3.57 13.46 -23.90
CA ALA A 170 2.64 13.69 -22.80
C ALA A 170 2.13 12.36 -22.20
N ALA A 171 1.76 11.39 -23.05
CA ALA A 171 1.33 10.07 -22.60
C ALA A 171 2.42 9.33 -21.81
N GLY A 172 3.70 9.44 -22.23
CA GLY A 172 4.83 8.84 -21.53
C GLY A 172 5.19 9.53 -20.21
N ARG A 173 4.92 10.84 -20.07
CA ARG A 173 5.18 11.61 -18.85
C ARG A 173 4.02 11.65 -17.86
N ARG A 174 2.79 11.31 -18.28
CA ARG A 174 1.57 11.41 -17.46
C ARG A 174 1.70 10.85 -16.03
N GLY A 175 2.35 9.69 -15.90
CA GLY A 175 2.50 9.00 -14.62
C GLY A 175 3.49 9.72 -13.70
N TRP A 176 4.59 10.21 -14.27
CA TRP A 176 5.55 11.07 -13.56
C TRP A 176 4.90 12.38 -13.11
N ASP A 177 4.14 13.03 -13.98
CA ASP A 177 3.48 14.31 -13.65
C ASP A 177 2.46 14.13 -12.52
N SER A 178 1.75 13.00 -12.51
CA SER A 178 0.86 12.62 -11.40
C SER A 178 1.62 12.42 -10.08
N ILE A 179 2.78 11.73 -10.12
CA ILE A 179 3.65 11.54 -8.94
C ILE A 179 4.15 12.90 -8.42
N ALA A 180 4.64 13.77 -9.31
CA ALA A 180 5.16 15.09 -8.96
C ALA A 180 4.07 16.02 -8.40
N SER A 181 2.85 15.93 -8.93
CA SER A 181 1.69 16.65 -8.38
C SER A 181 1.34 16.16 -6.97
N ALA A 182 1.31 14.84 -6.75
CA ALA A 182 1.05 14.28 -5.43
C ALA A 182 2.14 14.62 -4.41
N ALA A 183 3.41 14.68 -4.83
CA ALA A 183 4.52 15.10 -3.98
C ALA A 183 4.34 16.55 -3.50
N ARG A 184 4.09 17.48 -4.43
CA ARG A 184 3.83 18.89 -4.12
C ARG A 184 2.64 19.10 -3.19
N ALA A 185 1.56 18.33 -3.40
CA ALA A 185 0.39 18.39 -2.53
C ALA A 185 0.69 17.94 -1.09
N VAL A 186 1.55 16.93 -0.91
CA VAL A 186 1.98 16.49 0.43
C VAL A 186 2.91 17.52 1.08
N GLU A 187 3.83 18.11 0.33
CA GLU A 187 4.70 19.18 0.83
C GLU A 187 3.90 20.39 1.32
N ALA A 188 2.88 20.80 0.56
CA ALA A 188 2.00 21.90 0.95
C ALA A 188 1.18 21.64 2.23
N LEU A 189 0.94 20.38 2.59
CA LEU A 189 0.25 19.99 3.83
C LEU A 189 1.19 19.91 5.04
N GLN A 190 2.52 19.93 4.81
CA GLN A 190 3.54 19.85 5.85
C GLN A 190 4.23 21.18 6.14
N GLY A 191 3.98 22.20 5.31
CA GLY A 191 4.30 23.61 5.58
C GLY A 191 3.21 24.31 6.37
#